data_AF-A0A7C7CP25-F1
#
_entry.id   AF-A0A7C7CP25-F1
#
_cell.length_a   1.000
_cell.length_b   1.000
_cell.length_c   1.000
_cell.angle_alpha   90.00
_cell.angle_beta   90.00
_cell.angle_gamma   90.00
#
_symmetry.space_group_name_H-M   'P 1'
#
loop_
_entity.id
_entity.type
_entity.pdbx_description
1 polymer ?
#
loop_
_entity_poly.entity_id
_entity_poly.type
_entity_poly.pdbx_seq_one_letter_code
_entity_poly.pdbx_strand_id
1 'polypeptide(L)'
;MLNIKSVIQQLSEEEFKGIAEKLKSGKADKFYTLLNYYRTNNIPDDVIIQKLDVTSNAFYVLKSRLFEKIQEHLLDKQVGPKTDILRKLVTIPSLLFETQPDISIAILKKLEKDLLENDMPYELTTVYSALKKLHLHSDKYYEYTQLYNKHVAYTLSLDKAEDLVADFIINLGNYYGSRDEMLLEVFTLIKKEMSNLSRLYESHHLQVFKHIVDASTAIFLPLEDTLINDDPIEDILDSANKIISQYPKDSKYQYMVNVIDYLYFEYYNNLGLHKQADQYFGLLNVRMPSFLYYTHFCVSSKFLISKVERYLRLNIEDQLVEENEKSFEKHNSDKQDVPNYVNYVIYVAASKYYADKAADASKLLSNLLNDISFKNHVHFEIEIKLFLALTYLFCDKYDLSWTLVRNTTRKIRDINKDMSYDNAVVFASMLQTQNSQKGDIKGKLLQLRNKFELLNNGPKRMLSFLKMDDPFIEHLANA
;
A
#
# COMPACT_ATOMS: atom_id res chain seq x y z
N MET A 1 6.96 16.22 12.14
CA MET A 1 8.26 15.76 12.70
C MET A 1 8.29 14.24 12.61
N LEU A 2 9.27 13.66 11.90
CA LEU A 2 9.41 12.21 11.76
C LEU A 2 9.55 11.53 13.12
N ASN A 3 8.83 10.43 13.32
CA ASN A 3 8.81 9.68 14.56
C ASN A 3 9.99 8.69 14.61
N ILE A 4 11.21 9.15 14.96
CA ILE A 4 12.40 8.28 15.09
C ILE A 4 12.13 7.02 15.94
N LYS A 5 11.25 7.13 16.93
CA LYS A 5 10.89 6.03 17.82
C LYS A 5 10.22 4.90 17.04
N SER A 6 9.30 5.21 16.12
CA SER A 6 8.68 4.20 15.27
C SER A 6 9.71 3.54 14.33
N VAL A 7 10.65 4.33 13.80
CA VAL A 7 11.73 3.81 12.93
C VAL A 7 12.63 2.84 13.71
N ILE A 8 13.05 3.20 14.92
CA ILE A 8 13.90 2.33 15.75
C ILE A 8 13.16 1.05 16.16
N GLN A 9 11.87 1.14 16.46
CA GLN A 9 11.04 -0.03 16.74
C GLN A 9 10.92 -0.94 15.52
N GLN A 10 10.93 -0.38 14.31
CA GLN A 10 10.82 -1.10 13.05
C GLN A 10 12.07 -1.86 12.61
N LEU A 11 13.26 -1.48 13.07
CA LEU A 11 14.51 -2.15 12.69
C LEU A 11 14.43 -3.67 12.95
N SER A 12 14.94 -4.48 12.03
CA SER A 12 15.22 -5.89 12.30
C SER A 12 16.23 -6.03 13.44
N GLU A 13 16.30 -7.20 14.06
CA GLU A 13 17.30 -7.46 15.11
C GLU A 13 18.73 -7.31 14.59
N GLU A 14 18.96 -7.68 13.32
CA GLU A 14 20.28 -7.57 12.70
C GLU A 14 20.67 -6.11 12.43
N GLU A 15 19.74 -5.29 11.91
CA GLU A 15 19.98 -3.85 11.70
C GLU A 15 20.17 -3.13 13.04
N PHE A 16 19.33 -3.43 14.03
CA PHE A 16 19.44 -2.85 15.36
C PHE A 16 20.80 -3.15 15.99
N LYS A 17 21.22 -4.42 15.98
CA LYS A 17 22.53 -4.84 16.50
C LYS A 17 23.68 -4.19 15.74
N GLY A 18 23.60 -4.13 14.41
CA GLY A 18 24.61 -3.47 13.59
C GLY A 18 24.77 -1.98 13.92
N ILE A 19 23.67 -1.26 14.13
CA ILE A 19 23.69 0.17 14.52
C ILE A 19 24.24 0.29 15.95
N ALA A 20 23.74 -0.52 16.87
CA ALA A 20 24.16 -0.55 18.27
C ALA A 20 25.67 -0.79 18.42
N GLU A 21 26.23 -1.72 17.65
CA GLU A 21 27.66 -2.00 17.60
C GLU A 21 28.47 -0.85 17.00
N LYS A 22 28.00 -0.21 15.92
CA LYS A 22 28.63 1.01 15.36
C LYS A 22 28.65 2.15 16.39
N LEU A 23 27.56 2.36 17.12
CA LEU A 23 27.49 3.42 18.14
C LEU A 23 28.39 3.12 19.35
N LYS A 24 28.44 1.86 19.79
CA LYS A 24 29.28 1.43 20.91
C LYS A 24 30.77 1.49 20.56
N SER A 25 31.15 1.03 19.37
CA SER A 25 32.54 1.11 18.90
C SER A 25 32.98 2.56 18.66
N GLY A 26 32.06 3.43 18.24
CA GLY A 26 32.30 4.88 18.11
C GLY A 26 32.29 5.68 19.42
N LYS A 27 32.21 5.03 20.59
CA LYS A 27 32.10 5.69 21.93
C LYS A 27 30.95 6.70 22.02
N ALA A 28 29.85 6.43 21.33
CA ALA A 28 28.68 7.30 21.25
C ALA A 28 27.62 6.92 22.31
N ASP A 29 28.00 6.91 23.60
CA ASP A 29 27.20 6.30 24.67
C ASP A 29 25.80 6.89 24.83
N LYS A 30 25.65 8.22 24.69
CA LYS A 30 24.32 8.87 24.75
C LYS A 30 23.42 8.47 23.57
N PHE A 31 23.98 8.28 22.38
CA PHE A 31 23.25 7.79 21.19
C PHE A 31 22.84 6.33 21.35
N TYR A 32 23.76 5.49 21.83
CA TYR A 32 23.49 4.08 22.13
C TYR A 32 22.39 3.93 23.19
N THR A 33 22.45 4.74 24.24
CA THR A 33 21.46 4.74 25.31
C THR A 33 20.09 5.20 24.81
N LEU A 34 20.03 6.27 24.00
CA LEU A 34 18.78 6.72 23.37
C LEU A 34 18.19 5.65 22.44
N LEU A 35 19.02 5.02 21.60
CA LEU A 35 18.62 3.94 20.70
C LEU A 35 17.99 2.79 21.48
N ASN A 36 18.64 2.35 22.56
CA ASN A 36 18.12 1.31 23.43
C ASN A 36 16.79 1.71 24.10
N TYR A 37 16.69 2.94 24.61
CA TYR A 37 15.45 3.40 25.24
C TYR A 37 14.28 3.36 24.26
N TYR A 38 14.46 3.86 23.03
CA TYR A 38 13.40 3.79 22.03
C TYR A 38 13.08 2.37 21.56
N ARG A 39 14.04 1.45 21.60
CA ARG A 39 13.82 0.04 21.24
C ARG A 39 13.09 -0.77 22.32
N THR A 40 13.52 -0.66 23.56
CA THR A 40 13.09 -1.56 24.65
C THR A 40 12.00 -1.00 25.53
N ASN A 41 11.85 0.33 25.59
CA ASN A 41 10.95 0.95 26.55
C ASN A 41 10.08 2.02 25.88
N ASN A 42 8.77 1.87 25.98
CA ASN A 42 7.82 2.88 25.48
C ASN A 42 7.76 4.12 26.40
N ILE A 43 8.92 4.67 26.78
CA ILE A 43 9.05 5.78 27.74
C ILE A 43 8.80 7.12 27.00
N PRO A 44 8.16 8.12 27.66
CA PRO A 44 8.01 9.48 27.13
C PRO A 44 9.36 10.21 27.02
N ASP A 45 9.49 11.10 26.03
CA ASP A 45 10.71 11.87 25.78
C ASP A 45 11.18 12.65 27.02
N ASP A 46 10.28 13.20 27.83
CA ASP A 46 10.60 13.96 29.05
C ASP A 46 11.37 13.14 30.10
N VAL A 47 11.04 11.85 30.22
CA VAL A 47 11.71 10.93 31.14
C VAL A 47 13.07 10.51 30.57
N ILE A 48 13.18 10.37 29.25
CA ILE A 48 14.44 10.05 28.58
C ILE A 48 15.42 11.23 28.70
N ILE A 49 14.93 12.47 28.57
CA ILE A 49 15.71 13.70 28.77
C ILE A 49 16.35 13.72 30.17
N GLN A 50 15.56 13.41 31.21
CA GLN A 50 16.06 13.32 32.58
C GLN A 50 17.10 12.20 32.75
N LYS A 51 16.85 11.02 32.16
CA LYS A 51 17.77 9.87 32.25
C LYS A 51 19.08 10.06 31.49
N LEU A 52 19.08 10.85 30.43
CA LEU A 52 20.27 11.15 29.63
C LEU A 52 21.07 12.36 30.16
N ASP A 53 20.53 13.06 31.16
CA ASP A 53 21.09 14.28 31.75
C ASP A 53 21.47 15.30 30.65
N VAL A 54 20.45 15.70 29.88
CA VAL A 54 20.58 16.67 28.79
C VAL A 54 19.46 17.71 28.85
N THR A 55 19.70 18.88 28.25
CA THR A 55 18.62 19.87 28.06
C THR A 55 17.66 19.41 26.97
N SER A 56 16.42 19.93 26.99
CA SER A 56 15.43 19.63 25.95
C SER A 56 15.96 19.93 24.53
N ASN A 57 16.63 21.07 24.34
CA ASN A 57 17.25 21.42 23.06
C ASN A 57 18.34 20.42 22.64
N ALA A 58 19.22 20.03 23.57
CA ALA A 58 20.28 19.06 23.29
C ALA A 58 19.71 17.67 22.97
N PHE A 59 18.59 17.29 23.60
CA PHE A 59 17.89 16.05 23.30
C PHE A 59 17.34 16.02 21.88
N TYR A 60 16.67 17.07 21.40
CA TYR A 60 16.15 17.10 20.03
C TYR A 60 17.27 17.08 18.97
N VAL A 61 18.42 17.72 19.25
CA VAL A 61 19.61 17.62 18.39
C VAL A 61 20.17 16.20 18.40
N LEU A 62 20.27 15.56 19.57
CA LEU A 62 20.74 14.18 19.71
C LEU A 62 19.79 13.20 18.98
N LYS A 63 18.49 13.44 19.07
CA LYS A 63 17.44 12.70 18.36
C LYS A 63 17.61 12.81 16.84
N SER A 64 17.76 14.03 16.31
CA SER A 64 18.02 14.25 14.87
C SER A 64 19.30 13.55 14.39
N ARG A 65 20.40 13.71 15.11
CA ARG A 65 21.70 13.08 14.76
C ARG A 65 21.68 11.56 14.90
N LEU A 66 20.90 11.01 15.84
CA LEU A 66 20.71 9.56 15.94
C LEU A 66 19.99 9.05 14.69
N PHE A 67 18.97 9.77 14.24
CA PHE A 67 18.25 9.44 13.02
C PHE A 67 19.16 9.45 11.79
N GLU A 68 19.99 10.48 11.63
CA GLU A 68 21.01 10.55 10.56
C GLU A 68 21.94 9.32 10.59
N LYS A 69 22.44 8.93 11.77
CA LYS A 69 23.32 7.74 11.92
C LYS A 69 22.62 6.42 11.60
N ILE A 70 21.34 6.31 11.92
CA ILE A 70 20.52 5.14 11.55
C ILE A 70 20.38 5.10 10.03
N GLN A 71 20.05 6.24 9.40
CA GLN A 71 19.93 6.35 7.95
C GLN A 71 21.23 5.97 7.25
N GLU A 72 22.38 6.49 7.70
CA GLU A 72 23.71 6.13 7.18
C GLU A 72 23.98 4.61 7.25
N HIS A 73 23.68 3.98 8.39
CA HIS A 73 23.89 2.53 8.54
C HIS A 73 23.01 1.71 7.59
N LEU A 74 21.75 2.11 7.41
CA LEU A 74 20.83 1.41 6.52
C LEU A 74 21.26 1.54 5.04
N LEU A 75 21.82 2.69 4.66
CA LEU A 75 22.38 2.91 3.32
C LEU A 75 23.64 2.05 3.08
N ASP A 76 24.52 1.92 4.07
CA ASP A 76 25.78 1.17 3.96
C ASP A 76 25.60 -0.34 3.69
N LYS A 77 24.46 -0.94 4.07
CA LYS A 77 24.20 -2.38 3.87
C LYS A 77 23.78 -2.75 2.44
N GLN A 78 23.51 -1.78 1.57
CA GLN A 78 23.01 -2.04 0.21
C GLN A 78 24.10 -2.36 -0.83
N VAL A 79 25.26 -2.89 -0.42
CA VAL A 79 26.39 -3.14 -1.34
C VAL A 79 26.14 -4.39 -2.19
N GLY A 80 25.93 -4.19 -3.50
CA GLY A 80 25.81 -5.24 -4.51
C GLY A 80 26.54 -4.87 -5.81
N PRO A 81 26.50 -5.74 -6.85
CA PRO A 81 27.18 -5.50 -8.13
C PRO A 81 26.80 -4.18 -8.82
N LYS A 82 25.54 -3.74 -8.64
CA LYS A 82 25.07 -2.44 -9.12
C LYS A 82 25.72 -1.27 -8.39
N THR A 83 26.06 -1.41 -7.11
CA THR A 83 26.74 -0.38 -6.32
C THR A 83 28.12 -0.05 -6.88
N ASP A 84 28.83 -1.04 -7.42
CA ASP A 84 30.13 -0.80 -8.08
C ASP A 84 29.97 -0.02 -9.40
N ILE A 85 28.90 -0.29 -10.17
CA ILE A 85 28.58 0.50 -11.36
C ILE A 85 28.24 1.94 -10.96
N LEU A 86 27.38 2.13 -9.96
CA LEU A 86 27.01 3.44 -9.44
C LEU A 86 28.21 4.23 -8.92
N ARG A 87 29.14 3.58 -8.21
CA ARG A 87 30.39 4.21 -7.75
C ARG A 87 31.24 4.71 -8.92
N LYS A 88 31.32 3.95 -10.02
CA LYS A 88 32.03 4.38 -11.23
C LYS A 88 31.34 5.57 -11.90
N LEU A 89 30.00 5.65 -11.89
CA LEU A 89 29.27 6.81 -12.43
C LEU A 89 29.63 8.11 -11.69
N VAL A 90 29.83 8.05 -10.36
CA VAL A 90 30.25 9.22 -9.57
C VAL A 90 31.60 9.78 -10.04
N THR A 91 32.44 8.97 -10.69
CA THR A 91 33.74 9.41 -11.23
C THR A 91 33.65 10.09 -12.60
N ILE A 92 32.47 10.16 -13.23
CA ILE A 92 32.32 10.77 -14.57
C ILE A 92 32.87 12.20 -14.64
N PRO A 93 32.64 13.09 -13.66
CA PRO A 93 33.25 14.42 -13.69
C PRO A 93 34.78 14.39 -13.74
N SER A 94 35.45 13.54 -12.95
CA SER A 94 36.92 13.44 -13.00
C SER A 94 37.40 12.84 -14.32
N LEU A 95 36.64 11.90 -14.91
CA LEU A 95 36.92 11.40 -16.25
C LEU A 95 36.82 12.49 -17.32
N LEU A 96 35.89 13.44 -17.17
CA LEU A 96 35.70 14.53 -18.14
C LEU A 96 36.76 15.63 -18.03
N PHE A 97 37.20 15.96 -16.82
CA PHE A 97 38.02 17.16 -16.57
C PHE A 97 39.49 16.85 -16.22
N GLU A 98 39.79 15.65 -15.71
CA GLU A 98 41.11 15.32 -15.15
C GLU A 98 41.79 14.14 -15.85
N THR A 99 41.11 13.46 -16.78
CA THR A 99 41.61 12.25 -17.46
C THR A 99 41.77 12.48 -18.97
N GLN A 100 42.76 11.83 -19.59
CA GLN A 100 42.98 11.91 -21.04
C GLN A 100 41.73 11.41 -21.82
N PRO A 101 41.26 12.12 -22.86
CA PRO A 101 40.01 11.81 -23.54
C PRO A 101 39.86 10.36 -24.03
N ASP A 102 40.89 9.78 -24.63
CA ASP A 102 40.83 8.40 -25.15
C ASP A 102 40.60 7.37 -24.05
N ILE A 103 41.23 7.59 -22.89
CA ILE A 103 41.07 6.74 -21.70
C ILE A 103 39.65 6.90 -21.16
N SER A 104 39.16 8.13 -21.04
CA SER A 104 37.80 8.42 -20.58
C SER A 104 36.74 7.81 -21.48
N ILE A 105 36.90 7.91 -22.81
CA ILE A 105 36.00 7.29 -23.79
C ILE A 105 35.98 5.77 -23.63
N ALA A 106 37.14 5.13 -23.46
CA ALA A 106 37.22 3.68 -23.26
C ALA A 106 36.51 3.22 -21.98
N ILE A 107 36.68 3.96 -20.88
CA ILE A 107 36.00 3.67 -19.61
C ILE A 107 34.49 3.90 -19.73
N LEU A 108 34.06 5.01 -20.32
CA LEU A 108 32.64 5.34 -20.49
C LEU A 108 31.90 4.37 -21.41
N LYS A 109 32.54 3.85 -22.46
CA LYS A 109 31.96 2.79 -23.30
C LYS A 109 31.81 1.47 -22.57
N LYS A 110 32.74 1.14 -21.68
CA LYS A 110 32.59 -0.02 -20.79
C LYS A 110 31.40 0.19 -19.84
N LEU A 111 31.26 1.38 -19.28
CA LEU A 111 30.11 1.74 -18.44
C LEU A 111 28.78 1.70 -19.20
N GLU A 112 28.73 2.22 -20.42
CA GLU A 112 27.57 2.15 -21.32
C GLU A 112 27.11 0.69 -21.48
N LYS A 113 28.05 -0.22 -21.79
CA LYS A 113 27.77 -1.64 -21.92
C LYS A 113 27.27 -2.25 -20.59
N ASP A 114 27.96 -1.97 -19.48
CA ASP A 114 27.58 -2.47 -18.15
C ASP A 114 26.15 -2.02 -17.78
N LEU A 115 25.77 -0.77 -18.09
CA LEU A 115 24.44 -0.21 -17.80
C LEU A 115 23.34 -0.82 -18.67
N LEU A 116 23.60 -1.04 -19.96
CA LEU A 116 22.69 -1.72 -20.87
C LEU A 116 22.46 -3.18 -20.42
N GLU A 117 23.52 -3.89 -20.02
CA GLU A 117 23.43 -5.27 -19.54
C GLU A 117 22.72 -5.43 -18.18
N ASN A 118 22.62 -4.35 -17.40
CA ASN A 118 21.97 -4.33 -16.10
C ASN A 118 20.64 -3.55 -16.09
N ASP A 119 20.18 -3.14 -17.28
CA ASP A 119 18.94 -2.42 -17.51
C ASP A 119 18.79 -1.19 -16.60
N MET A 120 19.76 -0.28 -16.72
CA MET A 120 19.86 0.95 -15.91
C MET A 120 19.66 2.21 -16.78
N PRO A 121 18.43 2.46 -17.26
CA PRO A 121 18.18 3.50 -18.26
C PRO A 121 18.38 4.93 -17.73
N TYR A 122 18.13 5.17 -16.45
CA TYR A 122 18.32 6.47 -15.80
C TYR A 122 19.79 6.88 -15.79
N GLU A 123 20.66 5.99 -15.32
CA GLU A 123 22.10 6.18 -15.24
C GLU A 123 22.75 6.35 -16.62
N LEU A 124 22.23 5.65 -17.63
CA LEU A 124 22.75 5.66 -18.99
C LEU A 124 22.69 7.05 -19.64
N THR A 125 21.71 7.89 -19.28
CA THR A 125 21.63 9.29 -19.75
C THR A 125 22.88 10.09 -19.39
N THR A 126 23.46 9.84 -18.20
CA THR A 126 24.66 10.54 -17.71
C THR A 126 25.88 10.15 -18.52
N VAL A 127 25.99 8.86 -18.87
CA VAL A 127 27.08 8.34 -19.71
C VAL A 127 27.01 8.91 -21.12
N TYR A 128 25.83 8.94 -21.75
CA TYR A 128 25.68 9.55 -23.08
C TYR A 128 25.96 11.05 -23.07
N SER A 129 25.57 11.77 -22.01
CA SER A 129 25.92 13.19 -21.85
C SER A 129 27.43 13.40 -21.80
N ALA A 130 28.15 12.53 -21.09
CA ALA A 130 29.61 12.57 -21.01
C ALA A 130 30.29 12.22 -22.35
N LEU A 131 29.85 11.13 -23.01
CA LEU A 131 30.36 10.72 -24.32
C LEU A 131 30.14 11.79 -25.38
N LYS A 132 28.96 12.43 -25.39
CA LYS A 132 28.66 13.58 -26.25
C LYS A 132 29.67 14.72 -26.06
N LYS A 133 30.03 15.07 -24.82
CA LYS A 133 31.00 16.14 -24.53
C LYS A 133 32.41 15.80 -25.00
N LEU A 134 32.87 14.57 -24.77
CA LEU A 134 34.20 14.10 -25.20
C LEU A 134 34.33 14.01 -26.71
N HIS A 135 33.22 13.75 -27.40
CA HIS A 135 33.19 13.64 -28.86
C HIS A 135 32.90 14.96 -29.58
N LEU A 136 32.91 16.12 -28.92
CA LEU A 136 32.51 17.44 -29.46
C LEU A 136 33.12 17.80 -30.83
N HIS A 137 34.37 17.37 -31.07
CA HIS A 137 35.11 17.64 -32.30
C HIS A 137 35.31 16.40 -33.18
N SER A 138 34.47 15.39 -33.04
CA SER A 138 34.53 14.15 -33.82
C SER A 138 33.18 13.80 -34.45
N ASP A 139 33.19 12.97 -35.49
CA ASP A 139 31.97 12.54 -36.20
C ASP A 139 30.95 11.85 -35.28
N LYS A 140 31.42 11.28 -34.15
CA LYS A 140 30.57 10.62 -33.15
C LYS A 140 29.76 11.58 -32.28
N TYR A 141 30.00 12.90 -32.37
CA TYR A 141 29.22 13.90 -31.63
C TYR A 141 27.73 13.77 -31.92
N TYR A 142 27.37 13.61 -33.20
CA TYR A 142 25.98 13.57 -33.63
C TYR A 142 25.29 12.28 -33.16
N GLU A 143 25.98 11.14 -33.28
CA GLU A 143 25.52 9.84 -32.79
C GLU A 143 25.18 9.89 -31.29
N TYR A 144 26.12 10.34 -30.45
CA TYR A 144 25.87 10.45 -29.01
C TYR A 144 24.87 11.54 -28.63
N THR A 145 24.71 12.58 -29.46
CA THR A 145 23.63 13.56 -29.29
C THR A 145 22.26 12.94 -29.50
N GLN A 146 22.10 12.12 -30.54
CA GLN A 146 20.85 11.39 -30.79
C GLN A 146 20.56 10.38 -29.69
N LEU A 147 21.55 9.59 -29.27
CA LEU A 147 21.41 8.64 -28.17
C LEU A 147 21.01 9.34 -26.87
N TYR A 148 21.69 10.42 -26.51
CA TYR A 148 21.35 11.22 -25.33
C TYR A 148 19.90 11.71 -25.39
N ASN A 149 19.49 12.37 -26.48
CA ASN A 149 18.14 12.92 -26.61
C ASN A 149 17.06 11.81 -26.55
N LYS A 150 17.30 10.68 -27.24
CA LYS A 150 16.40 9.52 -27.22
C LYS A 150 16.23 8.98 -25.80
N HIS A 151 17.34 8.80 -25.09
CA HIS A 151 17.30 8.25 -23.73
C HIS A 151 16.69 9.22 -22.71
N VAL A 152 16.92 10.53 -22.83
CA VAL A 152 16.24 11.53 -21.99
C VAL A 152 14.73 11.48 -22.21
N ALA A 153 14.27 11.44 -23.46
CA ALA A 153 12.84 11.36 -23.75
C ALA A 153 12.23 10.04 -23.25
N TYR A 154 12.98 8.95 -23.36
CA TYR A 154 12.60 7.65 -22.82
C TYR A 154 12.48 7.65 -21.28
N THR A 155 13.47 8.15 -20.54
CA THR A 155 13.41 8.19 -19.07
C THR A 155 12.28 9.07 -18.58
N LEU A 156 12.01 10.21 -19.23
CA LEU A 156 10.84 11.04 -18.92
C LEU A 156 9.53 10.31 -19.15
N SER A 157 9.48 9.42 -20.14
CA SER A 157 8.31 8.58 -20.40
C SER A 157 8.16 7.48 -19.35
N LEU A 158 9.26 6.92 -18.83
CA LEU A 158 9.21 6.00 -17.70
C LEU A 158 8.67 6.68 -16.45
N ASP A 159 9.16 7.87 -16.11
CA ASP A 159 8.71 8.64 -14.95
C ASP A 159 7.21 8.96 -15.07
N LYS A 160 6.78 9.43 -16.25
CA LYS A 160 5.36 9.71 -16.49
C LYS A 160 4.50 8.45 -16.40
N ALA A 161 4.99 7.29 -16.81
CA ALA A 161 4.26 6.03 -16.65
C ALA A 161 4.11 5.64 -15.18
N GLU A 162 5.18 5.78 -14.39
CA GLU A 162 5.16 5.50 -12.96
C GLU A 162 4.20 6.45 -12.22
N ASP A 163 4.21 7.74 -12.56
CA ASP A 163 3.26 8.73 -12.05
C ASP A 163 1.80 8.35 -12.40
N LEU A 164 1.54 7.90 -13.63
CA LEU A 164 0.19 7.45 -14.04
C LEU A 164 -0.29 6.24 -13.23
N VAL A 165 0.61 5.30 -12.89
CA VAL A 165 0.26 4.19 -12.00
C VAL A 165 -0.05 4.70 -10.61
N ALA A 166 0.79 5.58 -10.04
CA ALA A 166 0.55 6.16 -8.72
C ALA A 166 -0.78 6.94 -8.66
N ASP A 167 -1.06 7.78 -9.66
CA ASP A 167 -2.31 8.50 -9.81
C ASP A 167 -3.51 7.54 -9.90
N PHE A 168 -3.39 6.46 -10.68
CA PHE A 168 -4.43 5.43 -10.76
C PHE A 168 -4.71 4.83 -9.37
N ILE A 169 -3.67 4.48 -8.61
CA ILE A 169 -3.83 3.84 -7.29
C ILE A 169 -4.42 4.79 -6.25
N ILE A 170 -4.00 6.06 -6.24
CA ILE A 170 -4.58 7.10 -5.37
C ILE A 170 -6.08 7.25 -5.68
N ASN A 171 -6.43 7.38 -6.96
CA ASN A 171 -7.81 7.51 -7.39
C ASN A 171 -8.62 6.23 -7.06
N LEU A 172 -8.04 5.04 -7.18
CA LEU A 172 -8.70 3.78 -6.83
C LEU A 172 -9.03 3.71 -5.34
N GLY A 173 -8.08 4.07 -4.46
CA GLY A 173 -8.33 4.17 -3.02
C GLY A 173 -9.42 5.20 -2.69
N ASN A 174 -9.40 6.36 -3.35
CA ASN A 174 -10.44 7.38 -3.20
C ASN A 174 -11.80 6.86 -3.66
N TYR A 175 -11.86 6.18 -4.82
CA TYR A 175 -13.09 5.59 -5.36
C TYR A 175 -13.68 4.57 -4.39
N TYR A 176 -12.87 3.72 -3.75
CA TYR A 176 -13.40 2.81 -2.72
C TYR A 176 -14.02 3.54 -1.53
N GLY A 177 -13.44 4.68 -1.12
CA GLY A 177 -13.93 5.44 0.03
C GLY A 177 -15.08 6.39 -0.28
N SER A 178 -15.18 6.87 -1.52
CA SER A 178 -16.14 7.88 -1.95
C SER A 178 -17.27 7.32 -2.79
N ARG A 179 -17.04 6.20 -3.50
CA ARG A 179 -17.87 5.65 -4.59
C ARG A 179 -18.30 6.71 -5.62
N ASP A 180 -17.44 7.70 -5.82
CA ASP A 180 -17.70 8.80 -6.73
C ASP A 180 -17.56 8.34 -8.18
N GLU A 181 -18.67 8.28 -8.90
CA GLU A 181 -18.71 7.87 -10.31
C GLU A 181 -17.91 8.81 -11.22
N MET A 182 -17.68 10.07 -10.82
CA MET A 182 -16.83 11.00 -11.59
C MET A 182 -15.39 10.49 -11.71
N LEU A 183 -14.91 9.69 -10.74
CA LEU A 183 -13.58 9.07 -10.81
C LEU A 183 -13.48 7.99 -11.88
N LEU A 184 -14.60 7.42 -12.34
CA LEU A 184 -14.61 6.42 -13.41
C LEU A 184 -14.08 6.99 -14.74
N GLU A 185 -14.38 8.25 -15.03
CA GLU A 185 -13.84 8.95 -16.21
C GLU A 185 -12.32 9.14 -16.12
N VAL A 186 -11.80 9.39 -14.90
CA VAL A 186 -10.37 9.56 -14.64
C VAL A 186 -9.61 8.27 -14.94
N PHE A 187 -10.12 7.10 -14.54
CA PHE A 187 -9.47 5.82 -14.84
C PHE A 187 -9.40 5.54 -16.34
N THR A 188 -10.48 5.84 -17.08
CA THR A 188 -10.50 5.72 -18.54
C THR A 188 -9.46 6.61 -19.20
N LEU A 189 -9.28 7.84 -18.70
CA LEU A 189 -8.26 8.77 -19.19
C LEU A 189 -6.84 8.24 -18.92
N ILE A 190 -6.56 7.79 -17.69
CA ILE A 190 -5.25 7.26 -17.30
C ILE A 190 -4.89 6.04 -18.17
N LYS A 191 -5.81 5.10 -18.34
CA LYS A 191 -5.61 3.90 -19.19
C LYS A 191 -5.27 4.29 -20.64
N LYS A 192 -5.97 5.28 -21.19
CA LYS A 192 -5.70 5.81 -22.54
C LYS A 192 -4.33 6.48 -22.62
N GLU A 193 -3.96 7.29 -21.63
CA GLU A 193 -2.66 7.96 -21.59
C GLU A 193 -1.51 6.96 -21.48
N MET A 194 -1.63 5.97 -20.59
CA MET A 194 -0.67 4.87 -20.44
C MET A 194 -0.50 4.07 -21.74
N SER A 195 -1.61 3.79 -22.44
CA SER A 195 -1.58 3.12 -23.74
C SER A 195 -0.87 3.94 -24.81
N ASN A 196 -1.10 5.26 -24.85
CA ASN A 196 -0.41 6.15 -25.79
C ASN A 196 1.09 6.19 -25.50
N LEU A 197 1.47 6.30 -24.23
CA LEU A 197 2.86 6.33 -23.79
C LEU A 197 3.61 5.05 -24.16
N SER A 198 2.99 3.90 -23.94
CA SER A 198 3.55 2.58 -24.28
C SER A 198 3.69 2.37 -25.79
N ARG A 199 2.90 3.05 -26.63
CA ARG A 199 3.04 3.01 -28.10
C ARG A 199 4.18 3.87 -28.63
N LEU A 200 4.60 4.89 -27.88
CA LEU A 200 5.67 5.80 -28.31
C LEU A 200 7.06 5.14 -28.20
N TYR A 201 7.24 4.21 -27.26
CA TYR A 201 8.51 3.53 -27.03
C TYR A 201 8.29 2.04 -26.83
N GLU A 202 8.99 1.22 -27.60
CA GLU A 202 9.10 -0.23 -27.34
C GLU A 202 9.94 -0.44 -26.07
N SER A 203 9.26 -0.61 -24.95
CA SER A 203 9.86 -0.68 -23.63
C SER A 203 9.13 -1.71 -22.79
N HIS A 204 9.89 -2.69 -22.31
CA HIS A 204 9.35 -3.70 -21.42
C HIS A 204 8.89 -3.11 -20.07
N HIS A 205 9.54 -2.04 -19.58
CA HIS A 205 9.09 -1.26 -18.42
C HIS A 205 7.70 -0.63 -18.63
N LEU A 206 7.51 0.07 -19.75
CA LEU A 206 6.23 0.71 -20.07
C LEU A 206 5.12 -0.34 -20.22
N GLN A 207 5.46 -1.47 -20.84
CA GLN A 207 4.54 -2.58 -21.01
C GLN A 207 4.09 -3.18 -19.67
N VAL A 208 5.00 -3.35 -18.70
CA VAL A 208 4.64 -3.81 -17.34
C VAL A 208 3.74 -2.81 -16.63
N PHE A 209 4.04 -1.50 -16.68
CA PHE A 209 3.17 -0.47 -16.11
C PHE A 209 1.78 -0.47 -16.74
N LYS A 210 1.71 -0.59 -18.07
CA LYS A 210 0.45 -0.73 -18.80
C LYS A 210 -0.32 -1.96 -18.35
N HIS A 211 0.33 -3.12 -18.22
CA HIS A 211 -0.33 -4.33 -17.75
C HIS A 211 -0.87 -4.20 -16.32
N ILE A 212 -0.16 -3.52 -15.42
CA ILE A 212 -0.65 -3.23 -14.06
C ILE A 212 -1.94 -2.39 -14.12
N VAL A 213 -1.96 -1.32 -14.93
CA VAL A 213 -3.16 -0.46 -15.08
C VAL A 213 -4.32 -1.22 -15.73
N ASP A 214 -4.05 -1.97 -16.79
CA ASP A 214 -5.07 -2.72 -17.53
C ASP A 214 -5.71 -3.79 -16.65
N ALA A 215 -4.91 -4.62 -15.99
CA ALA A 215 -5.40 -5.64 -15.08
C ALA A 215 -6.13 -5.03 -13.88
N SER A 216 -5.57 -3.98 -13.26
CA SER A 216 -6.23 -3.31 -12.12
C SER A 216 -7.58 -2.71 -12.52
N THR A 217 -7.68 -2.13 -13.72
CA THR A 217 -8.96 -1.63 -14.24
C THR A 217 -9.97 -2.74 -14.35
N ALA A 218 -9.58 -3.88 -14.94
CA ALA A 218 -10.48 -5.00 -15.18
C ALA A 218 -10.90 -5.74 -13.91
N ILE A 219 -10.02 -5.80 -12.90
CA ILE A 219 -10.28 -6.51 -11.63
C ILE A 219 -11.14 -5.66 -10.68
N PHE A 220 -10.89 -4.35 -10.63
CA PHE A 220 -11.39 -3.51 -9.52
C PHE A 220 -12.47 -2.51 -9.89
N LEU A 221 -12.67 -2.21 -11.18
CA LEU A 221 -13.57 -1.14 -11.61
C LEU A 221 -14.74 -1.67 -12.46
N PRO A 222 -15.95 -1.09 -12.30
CA PRO A 222 -17.12 -1.45 -13.10
C PRO A 222 -17.10 -0.74 -14.47
N LEU A 223 -16.06 -1.00 -15.28
CA LEU A 223 -15.82 -0.32 -16.56
C LEU A 223 -15.92 -1.26 -17.77
N GLU A 224 -16.97 -2.09 -17.81
CA GLU A 224 -17.16 -3.13 -18.83
C GLU A 224 -17.00 -2.59 -20.26
N ASP A 225 -17.58 -1.43 -20.58
CA ASP A 225 -17.49 -0.81 -21.91
C ASP A 225 -16.05 -0.44 -22.31
N THR A 226 -15.22 -0.08 -21.34
CA THR A 226 -13.81 0.29 -21.58
C THR A 226 -12.95 -0.95 -21.84
N LEU A 227 -13.42 -2.13 -21.38
CA LEU A 227 -12.68 -3.39 -21.42
C LEU A 227 -13.04 -4.27 -22.62
N ILE A 228 -14.07 -3.93 -23.41
CA ILE A 228 -14.59 -4.77 -24.51
C ILE A 228 -13.51 -5.23 -25.49
N ASN A 229 -12.51 -4.38 -25.74
CA ASN A 229 -11.45 -4.64 -26.71
C ASN A 229 -10.09 -4.98 -26.05
N ASP A 230 -10.08 -5.15 -24.73
CA ASP A 230 -8.85 -5.52 -24.02
C ASP A 230 -8.58 -7.02 -24.12
N ASP A 231 -7.31 -7.37 -24.01
CA ASP A 231 -6.89 -8.76 -23.89
C ASP A 231 -7.44 -9.38 -22.60
N PRO A 232 -7.64 -10.71 -22.55
CA PRO A 232 -7.99 -11.41 -21.32
C PRO A 232 -7.03 -11.09 -20.17
N ILE A 233 -7.56 -11.02 -18.95
CA ILE A 233 -6.77 -10.65 -17.76
C ILE A 233 -5.62 -11.64 -17.55
N GLU A 234 -5.82 -12.94 -17.74
CA GLU A 234 -4.76 -13.92 -17.66
C GLU A 234 -3.65 -13.68 -18.67
N ASP A 235 -3.98 -13.35 -19.91
CA ASP A 235 -2.98 -13.06 -20.96
C ASP A 235 -2.17 -11.80 -20.61
N ILE A 236 -2.83 -10.77 -20.06
CA ILE A 236 -2.19 -9.55 -19.56
C ILE A 236 -1.20 -9.87 -18.43
N LEU A 237 -1.63 -10.66 -17.43
CA LEU A 237 -0.81 -10.99 -16.27
C LEU A 237 0.33 -11.96 -16.63
N ASP A 238 0.07 -12.94 -17.50
CA ASP A 238 1.08 -13.89 -18.00
C ASP A 238 2.16 -13.15 -18.81
N SER A 239 1.74 -12.19 -19.64
CA SER A 239 2.66 -11.31 -20.38
C SER A 239 3.55 -10.52 -19.42
N ALA A 240 2.97 -9.89 -18.39
CA ALA A 240 3.74 -9.14 -17.39
C ALA A 240 4.76 -10.03 -16.66
N ASN A 241 4.34 -11.22 -16.22
CA ASN A 241 5.22 -12.19 -15.56
C ASN A 241 6.34 -12.68 -16.47
N LYS A 242 6.03 -12.93 -17.74
CA LYS A 242 7.02 -13.34 -18.75
C LYS A 242 8.05 -12.24 -18.97
N ILE A 243 7.62 -10.99 -19.09
CA ILE A 243 8.53 -9.84 -19.18
C ILE A 243 9.42 -9.79 -17.93
N ILE A 244 8.84 -9.77 -16.73
CA ILE A 244 9.58 -9.71 -15.47
C ILE A 244 10.64 -10.82 -15.39
N SER A 245 10.28 -12.04 -15.79
CA SER A 245 11.18 -13.20 -15.78
C SER A 245 12.31 -13.13 -16.81
N GLN A 246 12.11 -12.43 -17.93
CA GLN A 246 13.13 -12.24 -18.97
C GLN A 246 14.22 -11.22 -18.59
N TYR A 247 13.92 -10.32 -17.65
CA TYR A 247 14.84 -9.28 -17.19
C TYR A 247 15.15 -9.40 -15.69
N PRO A 248 15.76 -10.52 -15.23
CA PRO A 248 16.00 -10.79 -13.81
C PRO A 248 17.02 -9.85 -13.16
N LYS A 249 17.77 -9.09 -13.97
CA LYS A 249 18.73 -8.09 -13.50
C LYS A 249 18.08 -6.74 -13.23
N ASP A 250 16.83 -6.51 -13.67
CA ASP A 250 16.14 -5.27 -13.34
C ASP A 250 15.89 -5.17 -11.83
N SER A 251 16.17 -4.00 -11.26
CA SER A 251 16.09 -3.80 -9.80
C SER A 251 14.67 -3.60 -9.27
N LYS A 252 13.73 -3.17 -10.12
CA LYS A 252 12.33 -2.96 -9.75
C LYS A 252 11.53 -4.27 -9.86
N TYR A 253 11.87 -5.13 -10.81
CA TYR A 253 11.11 -6.35 -11.14
C TYR A 253 11.02 -7.38 -10.01
N GLN A 254 12.06 -7.50 -9.19
CA GLN A 254 12.02 -8.31 -7.96
C GLN A 254 10.92 -7.87 -6.97
N TYR A 255 10.49 -6.61 -7.04
CA TYR A 255 9.41 -6.07 -6.23
C TYR A 255 8.07 -6.11 -6.98
N MET A 256 8.06 -5.74 -8.27
CA MET A 256 6.85 -5.72 -9.10
C MET A 256 6.20 -7.10 -9.23
N VAL A 257 6.95 -8.19 -9.14
CA VAL A 257 6.37 -9.55 -9.10
C VAL A 257 5.32 -9.70 -7.97
N ASN A 258 5.53 -9.05 -6.82
CA ASN A 258 4.55 -9.09 -5.72
C ASN A 258 3.24 -8.36 -6.09
N VAL A 259 3.32 -7.33 -6.94
CA VAL A 259 2.14 -6.62 -7.44
C VAL A 259 1.38 -7.52 -8.41
N ILE A 260 2.07 -8.24 -9.28
CA ILE A 260 1.46 -9.19 -10.21
C ILE A 260 0.82 -10.36 -9.45
N ASP A 261 1.50 -10.93 -8.45
CA ASP A 261 0.96 -11.97 -7.57
C ASP A 261 -0.33 -11.50 -6.87
N TYR A 262 -0.35 -10.24 -6.41
CA TYR A 262 -1.53 -9.61 -5.83
C TYR A 262 -2.70 -9.49 -6.82
N LEU A 263 -2.43 -9.11 -8.07
CA LEU A 263 -3.46 -9.02 -9.10
C LEU A 263 -4.02 -10.40 -9.46
N TYR A 264 -3.19 -11.44 -9.57
CA TYR A 264 -3.70 -12.82 -9.73
C TYR A 264 -4.56 -13.26 -8.55
N PHE A 265 -4.12 -12.97 -7.32
CA PHE A 265 -4.88 -13.30 -6.12
C PHE A 265 -6.27 -12.67 -6.16
N GLU A 266 -6.36 -11.36 -6.35
CA GLU A 266 -7.64 -10.65 -6.39
C GLU A 266 -8.51 -11.09 -7.58
N TYR A 267 -7.91 -11.31 -8.74
CA TYR A 267 -8.61 -11.82 -9.92
C TYR A 267 -9.28 -13.18 -9.65
N TYR A 268 -8.51 -14.18 -9.22
CA TYR A 268 -9.06 -15.51 -8.93
C TYR A 268 -10.01 -15.51 -7.74
N ASN A 269 -9.77 -14.66 -6.74
CA ASN A 269 -10.66 -14.51 -5.59
C ASN A 269 -12.03 -13.95 -6.02
N ASN A 270 -12.05 -12.94 -6.89
CA ASN A 270 -13.28 -12.34 -7.43
C ASN A 270 -14.08 -13.32 -8.30
N LEU A 271 -13.40 -14.24 -8.99
CA LEU A 271 -14.05 -15.32 -9.75
C LEU A 271 -14.53 -16.50 -8.90
N GLY A 272 -14.23 -16.52 -7.60
CA GLY A 272 -14.51 -17.67 -6.73
C GLY A 272 -13.59 -18.88 -6.97
N LEU A 273 -12.50 -18.72 -7.72
CA LEU A 273 -11.51 -19.74 -8.03
C LEU A 273 -10.49 -19.88 -6.89
N HIS A 274 -10.98 -20.28 -5.71
CA HIS A 274 -10.23 -20.20 -4.46
C HIS A 274 -8.97 -21.05 -4.40
N LYS A 275 -8.89 -22.16 -5.14
CA LYS A 275 -7.68 -23.01 -5.18
C LYS A 275 -6.51 -22.28 -5.85
N GLN A 276 -6.77 -21.57 -6.95
CA GLN A 276 -5.77 -20.76 -7.64
C GLN A 276 -5.41 -19.53 -6.81
N ALA A 277 -6.42 -18.83 -6.27
CA ALA A 277 -6.21 -17.67 -5.40
C ALA A 277 -5.29 -18.02 -4.21
N ASP A 278 -5.49 -19.18 -3.57
CA ASP A 278 -4.71 -19.59 -2.41
C ASP A 278 -3.20 -19.80 -2.69
N GLN A 279 -2.81 -20.08 -3.94
CA GLN A 279 -1.39 -20.16 -4.33
C GLN A 279 -0.72 -18.80 -4.19
N TYR A 280 -1.34 -17.75 -4.74
CA TYR A 280 -0.84 -16.38 -4.68
C TYR A 280 -0.99 -15.77 -3.28
N PHE A 281 -2.07 -16.12 -2.56
CA PHE A 281 -2.23 -15.72 -1.16
C PHE A 281 -1.04 -16.16 -0.31
N GLY A 282 -0.55 -17.39 -0.48
CA GLY A 282 0.61 -17.90 0.26
C GLY A 282 1.88 -17.07 0.03
N LEU A 283 2.15 -16.70 -1.22
CA LEU A 283 3.30 -15.87 -1.60
C LEU A 283 3.22 -14.47 -0.96
N LEU A 284 2.05 -13.85 -1.00
CA LEU A 284 1.80 -12.51 -0.47
C LEU A 284 1.79 -12.48 1.06
N ASN A 285 1.12 -13.44 1.70
CA ASN A 285 0.93 -13.45 3.15
C ASN A 285 2.26 -13.56 3.91
N VAL A 286 3.23 -14.30 3.36
CA VAL A 286 4.59 -14.40 3.93
C VAL A 286 5.31 -13.04 3.94
N ARG A 287 5.03 -12.18 2.95
CA ARG A 287 5.66 -10.86 2.79
C ARG A 287 4.75 -9.71 3.23
N MET A 288 3.59 -10.00 3.83
CA MET A 288 2.50 -9.05 4.05
C MET A 288 2.95 -7.73 4.71
N PRO A 289 3.74 -7.72 5.81
CA PRO A 289 4.13 -6.45 6.44
C PRO A 289 4.89 -5.52 5.50
N SER A 290 5.74 -6.06 4.63
CA SER A 290 6.51 -5.31 3.64
C SER A 290 5.67 -4.98 2.40
N PHE A 291 4.79 -5.88 1.99
CA PHE A 291 3.88 -5.67 0.86
C PHE A 291 2.94 -4.48 1.08
N LEU A 292 2.55 -4.20 2.34
CA LEU A 292 1.74 -3.04 2.66
C LEU A 292 2.39 -1.68 2.30
N TYR A 293 3.70 -1.62 2.04
CA TYR A 293 4.38 -0.39 1.59
C TYR A 293 4.28 -0.14 0.08
N TYR A 294 3.61 -1.01 -0.68
CA TYR A 294 3.53 -0.93 -2.15
C TYR A 294 2.42 0.02 -2.62
N THR A 295 2.10 1.05 -1.84
CA THR A 295 0.97 1.97 -2.06
C THR A 295 1.12 2.85 -3.30
N HIS A 296 2.29 2.85 -3.95
CA HIS A 296 2.57 3.51 -5.22
C HIS A 296 2.30 2.62 -6.46
N PHE A 297 2.14 1.31 -6.27
CA PHE A 297 1.84 0.36 -7.37
C PHE A 297 0.51 -0.38 -7.23
N CYS A 298 -0.02 -0.50 -6.01
CA CYS A 298 -1.32 -1.13 -5.76
C CYS A 298 -1.97 -0.60 -4.48
N VAL A 299 -3.29 -0.77 -4.34
CA VAL A 299 -3.98 -0.56 -3.05
C VAL A 299 -3.72 -1.77 -2.15
N SER A 300 -2.48 -1.91 -1.67
CA SER A 300 -1.98 -3.09 -0.95
C SER A 300 -2.80 -3.46 0.27
N SER A 301 -3.39 -2.47 0.96
CA SER A 301 -4.27 -2.70 2.12
C SER A 301 -5.57 -3.44 1.79
N LYS A 302 -6.02 -3.44 0.54
CA LYS A 302 -7.20 -4.19 0.11
C LYS A 302 -7.00 -5.70 0.27
N PHE A 303 -5.76 -6.17 0.12
CA PHE A 303 -5.37 -7.55 0.44
C PHE A 303 -5.74 -7.95 1.86
N LEU A 304 -5.68 -7.02 2.83
CA LEU A 304 -6.06 -7.31 4.22
C LEU A 304 -7.56 -7.61 4.35
N ILE A 305 -8.39 -6.89 3.61
CA ILE A 305 -9.84 -7.14 3.59
C ILE A 305 -10.11 -8.51 2.96
N SER A 306 -9.48 -8.80 1.82
CA SER A 306 -9.57 -10.10 1.15
C SER A 306 -9.02 -11.25 2.01
N LYS A 307 -8.01 -10.99 2.85
CA LYS A 307 -7.51 -11.93 3.86
C LYS A 307 -8.59 -12.27 4.87
N VAL A 308 -9.34 -11.30 5.41
CA VAL A 308 -10.44 -11.60 6.34
C VAL A 308 -11.50 -12.44 5.64
N GLU A 309 -11.92 -12.06 4.43
CA GLU A 309 -12.90 -12.83 3.66
C GLU A 309 -12.47 -14.30 3.46
N ARG A 310 -11.18 -14.51 3.14
CA ARG A 310 -10.59 -15.85 3.05
C ARG A 310 -10.67 -16.61 4.37
N TYR A 311 -10.39 -15.96 5.50
CA TYR A 311 -10.39 -16.61 6.81
C TYR A 311 -11.79 -17.01 7.22
N LEU A 312 -12.79 -16.17 6.95
CA LEU A 312 -14.20 -16.48 7.17
C LEU A 312 -14.67 -17.67 6.32
N ARG A 313 -14.23 -17.73 5.05
CA ARG A 313 -14.52 -18.87 4.17
C ARG A 313 -13.97 -20.18 4.73
N LEU A 314 -12.80 -20.12 5.37
CA LEU A 314 -12.11 -21.28 5.95
C LEU A 314 -12.51 -21.58 7.39
N ASN A 315 -13.31 -20.72 8.03
CA ASN A 315 -13.70 -20.78 9.44
C ASN A 315 -12.49 -20.81 10.39
N ILE A 316 -11.51 -19.92 10.15
CA ILE A 316 -10.28 -19.77 10.95
C ILE A 316 -10.03 -18.30 11.35
N GLU A 317 -11.08 -17.49 11.36
CA GLU A 317 -11.03 -16.06 11.69
C GLU A 317 -10.49 -15.74 13.09
N ASP A 318 -10.60 -16.67 14.02
CA ASP A 318 -10.07 -16.61 15.39
C ASP A 318 -8.53 -16.50 15.41
N GLN A 319 -7.85 -17.05 14.40
CA GLN A 319 -6.38 -17.02 14.28
C GLN A 319 -5.84 -15.63 13.90
N LEU A 320 -6.68 -14.73 13.37
CA LEU A 320 -6.24 -13.43 12.86
C LEU A 320 -5.52 -12.59 13.91
N VAL A 321 -5.98 -12.61 15.17
CA VAL A 321 -5.38 -11.79 16.22
C VAL A 321 -3.96 -12.24 16.55
N GLU A 322 -3.75 -13.54 16.73
CA GLU A 322 -2.42 -14.09 17.05
C GLU A 322 -1.44 -13.83 15.89
N GLU A 323 -1.88 -14.01 14.65
CA GLU A 323 -1.05 -13.69 13.48
C GLU A 323 -0.72 -12.20 13.42
N ASN A 324 -1.71 -11.34 13.69
CA ASN A 324 -1.52 -9.89 13.63
C ASN A 324 -0.52 -9.40 14.68
N GLU A 325 -0.55 -9.96 15.87
CA GLU A 325 0.40 -9.63 16.94
C GLU A 325 1.84 -9.98 16.55
N LYS A 326 2.05 -11.04 15.75
CA LYS A 326 3.37 -11.42 15.21
C LYS A 326 3.78 -10.60 13.99
N SER A 327 2.86 -10.41 13.04
CA SER A 327 3.17 -9.80 11.73
C SER A 327 3.19 -8.27 11.77
N PHE A 328 2.42 -7.63 12.65
CA PHE A 328 2.25 -6.18 12.68
C PHE A 328 2.83 -5.49 13.91
N GLU A 329 3.60 -6.18 14.76
CA GLU A 329 4.26 -5.59 15.95
C GLU A 329 5.00 -4.28 15.61
N LYS A 330 5.55 -4.21 14.39
CA LYS A 330 6.35 -3.09 13.90
C LYS A 330 5.69 -2.31 12.76
N HIS A 331 4.54 -2.72 12.25
CA HIS A 331 3.94 -2.04 11.11
C HIS A 331 3.40 -0.66 11.55
N ASN A 332 3.68 0.37 10.74
CA ASN A 332 3.14 1.71 10.94
C ASN A 332 2.53 2.18 9.62
N SER A 333 1.23 2.45 9.64
CA SER A 333 0.49 2.93 8.49
C SER A 333 0.50 4.46 8.44
N ASP A 334 0.60 5.03 7.24
CA ASP A 334 0.54 6.48 7.06
C ASP A 334 -0.90 6.99 7.13
N LYS A 335 -1.20 7.87 8.08
CA LYS A 335 -2.54 8.47 8.24
C LYS A 335 -2.91 9.42 7.10
N GLN A 336 -1.93 9.90 6.32
CA GLN A 336 -2.19 10.73 5.14
C GLN A 336 -2.67 9.91 3.95
N ASP A 337 -2.27 8.65 3.88
CA ASP A 337 -2.82 7.66 2.95
C ASP A 337 -4.12 7.08 3.52
N VAL A 338 -5.17 7.91 3.47
CA VAL A 338 -6.48 7.63 4.10
C VAL A 338 -7.04 6.26 3.71
N PRO A 339 -7.11 5.87 2.42
CA PRO A 339 -7.66 4.57 2.05
C PRO A 339 -6.88 3.39 2.64
N ASN A 340 -5.55 3.42 2.57
CA ASN A 340 -4.75 2.32 3.12
C ASN A 340 -4.79 2.27 4.64
N TYR A 341 -4.79 3.43 5.32
CA TYR A 341 -4.95 3.50 6.77
C TYR A 341 -6.31 2.97 7.24
N VAL A 342 -7.39 3.37 6.56
CA VAL A 342 -8.75 2.90 6.88
C VAL A 342 -8.85 1.38 6.77
N ASN A 343 -8.40 0.80 5.65
CA ASN A 343 -8.44 -0.65 5.44
C ASN A 343 -7.62 -1.41 6.49
N TYR A 344 -6.44 -0.90 6.84
CA TYR A 344 -5.62 -1.47 7.92
C TYR A 344 -6.35 -1.45 9.27
N VAL A 345 -6.91 -0.31 9.67
CA VAL A 345 -7.61 -0.23 10.96
C VAL A 345 -8.88 -1.08 10.98
N ILE A 346 -9.63 -1.12 9.88
CA ILE A 346 -10.78 -2.02 9.72
C ILE A 346 -10.35 -3.48 9.87
N TYR A 347 -9.28 -3.89 9.22
CA TYR A 347 -8.73 -5.23 9.32
C TYR A 347 -8.37 -5.61 10.76
N VAL A 348 -7.64 -4.72 11.47
CA VAL A 348 -7.25 -4.96 12.86
C VAL A 348 -8.50 -5.01 13.76
N ALA A 349 -9.45 -4.10 13.57
CA ALA A 349 -10.72 -4.11 14.30
C ALA A 349 -11.53 -5.38 14.04
N ALA A 350 -11.60 -5.85 12.79
CA ALA A 350 -12.25 -7.10 12.41
C ALA A 350 -11.59 -8.30 13.10
N SER A 351 -10.25 -8.36 13.16
CA SER A 351 -9.56 -9.42 13.90
C SER A 351 -9.95 -9.44 15.38
N LYS A 352 -10.00 -8.26 16.04
CA LYS A 352 -10.41 -8.17 17.45
C LYS A 352 -11.88 -8.51 17.65
N TYR A 353 -12.74 -8.15 16.70
CA TYR A 353 -14.15 -8.54 16.69
C TYR A 353 -14.31 -10.07 16.67
N TYR A 354 -13.58 -10.78 15.80
CA TYR A 354 -13.65 -12.25 15.72
C TYR A 354 -12.99 -13.00 16.88
N ALA A 355 -12.20 -12.29 17.70
CA ALA A 355 -11.62 -12.84 18.93
C ALA A 355 -12.43 -12.47 20.19
N ASP A 356 -13.71 -12.11 20.03
CA ASP A 356 -14.61 -11.65 21.10
C ASP A 356 -14.11 -10.43 21.89
N LYS A 357 -13.21 -9.64 21.29
CA LYS A 357 -12.67 -8.38 21.87
C LYS A 357 -13.38 -7.18 21.27
N ALA A 358 -14.72 -7.17 21.30
CA ALA A 358 -15.55 -6.11 20.74
C ALA A 358 -15.21 -4.71 21.30
N ALA A 359 -14.90 -4.61 22.59
CA ALA A 359 -14.51 -3.34 23.22
C ALA A 359 -13.19 -2.75 22.63
N ASP A 360 -12.22 -3.59 22.31
CA ASP A 360 -10.96 -3.16 21.66
C ASP A 360 -11.23 -2.72 20.23
N ALA A 361 -12.07 -3.47 19.50
CA ALA A 361 -12.50 -3.10 18.14
C ALA A 361 -13.21 -1.74 18.13
N SER A 362 -14.15 -1.50 19.06
CA SER A 362 -14.83 -0.21 19.19
C SER A 362 -13.87 0.95 19.45
N LYS A 363 -12.85 0.73 20.28
CA LYS A 363 -11.84 1.75 20.58
C LYS A 363 -11.02 2.10 19.33
N LEU A 364 -10.60 1.11 18.54
CA LEU A 364 -9.87 1.33 17.29
C LEU A 364 -10.70 2.13 16.28
N LEU A 365 -11.95 1.73 16.05
CA LEU A 365 -12.85 2.40 15.12
C LEU A 365 -13.23 3.82 15.58
N SER A 366 -13.43 4.02 16.89
CA SER A 366 -13.67 5.36 17.43
C SER A 366 -12.46 6.26 17.28
N ASN A 367 -11.24 5.75 17.50
CA ASN A 367 -10.01 6.51 17.28
C ASN A 367 -9.84 6.87 15.79
N LEU A 368 -10.14 5.93 14.88
CA LEU A 368 -10.11 6.19 13.45
C LEU A 368 -11.00 7.38 13.05
N LEU A 369 -12.23 7.45 13.57
CA LEU A 369 -13.16 8.55 13.31
C LEU A 369 -12.69 9.91 13.87
N ASN A 370 -11.79 9.91 14.86
CA ASN A 370 -11.21 11.11 15.44
C ASN A 370 -9.88 11.51 14.80
N ASP A 371 -9.15 10.55 14.24
CA ASP A 371 -7.79 10.72 13.72
C ASP A 371 -7.75 11.35 12.32
N ILE A 372 -8.76 11.10 11.48
CA ILE A 372 -8.75 11.53 10.07
C ILE A 372 -10.06 12.20 9.65
N SER A 373 -9.97 13.03 8.61
CA SER A 373 -11.15 13.65 7.99
C SER A 373 -11.71 12.75 6.89
N PHE A 374 -13.01 12.51 6.92
CA PHE A 374 -13.74 11.73 5.90
C PHE A 374 -14.51 12.60 4.90
N LYS A 375 -14.16 13.88 4.77
CA LYS A 375 -14.88 14.82 3.89
C LYS A 375 -15.04 14.30 2.45
N ASN A 376 -14.03 13.60 1.94
CA ASN A 376 -14.00 13.05 0.59
C ASN A 376 -14.21 11.52 0.56
N HIS A 377 -14.45 10.88 1.70
CA HIS A 377 -14.52 9.41 1.85
C HIS A 377 -15.79 9.02 2.60
N VAL A 378 -16.93 9.52 2.10
CA VAL A 378 -18.22 9.46 2.80
C VAL A 378 -18.70 8.02 3.03
N HIS A 379 -18.43 7.11 2.10
CA HIS A 379 -18.84 5.71 2.20
C HIS A 379 -18.00 4.98 3.26
N PHE A 380 -16.68 5.19 3.29
CA PHE A 380 -15.86 4.69 4.41
C PHE A 380 -16.36 5.16 5.76
N GLU A 381 -16.70 6.45 5.91
CA GLU A 381 -17.21 6.97 7.17
C GLU A 381 -18.49 6.24 7.61
N ILE A 382 -19.40 5.98 6.67
CA ILE A 382 -20.65 5.27 6.96
C ILE A 382 -20.36 3.82 7.36
N GLU A 383 -19.53 3.11 6.60
CA GLU A 383 -19.17 1.70 6.89
C GLU A 383 -18.49 1.57 8.25
N ILE A 384 -17.53 2.44 8.56
CA ILE A 384 -16.84 2.47 9.87
C ILE A 384 -17.85 2.74 10.99
N LYS A 385 -18.78 3.68 10.81
CA LYS A 385 -19.79 4.00 11.83
C LYS A 385 -20.78 2.86 12.04
N LEU A 386 -21.19 2.17 10.98
CA LEU A 386 -22.05 1.00 11.08
C LEU A 386 -21.34 -0.17 11.77
N PHE A 387 -20.06 -0.39 11.46
CA PHE A 387 -19.26 -1.40 12.14
C PHE A 387 -19.03 -1.03 13.61
N LEU A 388 -18.73 0.23 13.92
CA LEU A 388 -18.59 0.71 15.29
C LEU A 388 -19.90 0.53 16.08
N ALA A 389 -21.04 0.87 15.48
CA ALA A 389 -22.35 0.67 16.11
C ALA A 389 -22.61 -0.80 16.43
N LEU A 390 -22.26 -1.72 15.53
CA LEU A 390 -22.33 -3.15 15.80
C LEU A 390 -21.45 -3.55 16.99
N THR A 391 -20.18 -3.12 17.01
CA THR A 391 -19.28 -3.46 18.13
C THR A 391 -19.76 -2.88 19.46
N TYR A 392 -20.44 -1.72 19.46
CA TYR A 392 -21.07 -1.17 20.65
C TYR A 392 -22.24 -2.00 21.16
N LEU A 393 -23.05 -2.60 20.29
CA LEU A 393 -24.11 -3.54 20.72
C LEU A 393 -23.49 -4.73 21.44
N PHE A 394 -22.43 -5.32 20.87
CA PHE A 394 -21.77 -6.50 21.42
C PHE A 394 -20.89 -6.23 22.65
N CYS A 395 -20.80 -4.98 23.11
CA CYS A 395 -20.18 -4.63 24.39
C CYS A 395 -21.11 -3.84 25.31
N ASP A 396 -22.43 -4.05 25.18
CA ASP A 396 -23.49 -3.47 26.02
C ASP A 396 -23.56 -1.94 26.04
N LYS A 397 -23.04 -1.26 25.00
CA LYS A 397 -23.06 0.21 24.86
C LYS A 397 -24.22 0.67 23.97
N TYR A 398 -25.44 0.24 24.31
CA TYR A 398 -26.65 0.42 23.50
C TYR A 398 -26.94 1.88 23.14
N ASP A 399 -26.88 2.81 24.10
CA ASP A 399 -27.15 4.23 23.87
C ASP A 399 -26.20 4.88 22.84
N LEU A 400 -24.92 4.49 22.89
CA LEU A 400 -23.91 4.95 21.94
C LEU A 400 -24.18 4.37 20.55
N SER A 401 -24.52 3.08 20.48
CA SER A 401 -24.90 2.43 19.22
C SER A 401 -26.09 3.13 18.58
N TRP A 402 -27.21 3.28 19.30
CA TRP A 402 -28.44 3.87 18.76
C TRP A 402 -28.25 5.31 18.30
N THR A 403 -27.50 6.11 19.08
CA THR A 403 -27.16 7.49 18.69
C THR A 403 -26.35 7.50 17.39
N LEU A 404 -25.35 6.62 17.29
CA LEU A 404 -24.49 6.51 16.12
C LEU A 404 -25.28 6.06 14.88
N VAL A 405 -26.13 5.05 15.01
CA VAL A 405 -26.97 4.55 13.92
C VAL A 405 -27.93 5.64 13.45
N ARG A 406 -28.61 6.36 14.35
CA ARG A 406 -29.53 7.46 13.97
C ARG A 406 -28.82 8.54 13.15
N ASN A 407 -27.63 8.96 13.60
CA ASN A 407 -26.84 9.97 12.89
C ASN A 407 -26.37 9.46 11.52
N THR A 408 -25.97 8.19 11.46
CA THR A 408 -25.51 7.55 10.21
C THR A 408 -26.65 7.34 9.22
N THR A 409 -27.84 6.93 9.68
CA THR A 409 -29.04 6.80 8.82
C THR A 409 -29.43 8.11 8.16
N ARG A 410 -29.33 9.24 8.88
CA ARG A 410 -29.59 10.56 8.28
C ARG A 410 -28.62 10.84 7.13
N LYS A 411 -27.33 10.59 7.36
CA LYS A 411 -26.29 10.76 6.35
C LYS A 411 -26.45 9.84 5.15
N ILE A 412 -26.83 8.57 5.37
CA ILE A 412 -27.16 7.62 4.29
C ILE A 412 -28.28 8.19 3.42
N ARG A 413 -29.36 8.73 4.01
CA ARG A 413 -30.47 9.32 3.24
C ARG A 413 -30.03 10.52 2.40
N ASP A 414 -29.11 11.33 2.91
CA ASP A 414 -28.64 12.52 2.20
C ASP A 414 -27.86 12.15 0.92
N ILE A 415 -27.13 11.02 0.93
CA ILE A 415 -26.32 10.56 -0.21
C ILE A 415 -27.01 9.53 -1.09
N ASN A 416 -27.93 8.72 -0.55
CA ASN A 416 -28.59 7.62 -1.25
C ASN A 416 -29.82 8.11 -2.05
N LYS A 417 -29.63 9.11 -2.91
CA LYS A 417 -30.73 9.70 -3.70
C LYS A 417 -31.25 8.77 -4.79
N ASP A 418 -30.38 7.92 -5.33
CA ASP A 418 -30.68 7.02 -6.45
C ASP A 418 -30.82 5.55 -6.03
N MET A 419 -31.02 5.27 -4.73
CA MET A 419 -31.09 3.91 -4.17
C MET A 419 -29.83 3.06 -4.46
N SER A 420 -28.69 3.72 -4.74
CA SER A 420 -27.41 3.07 -5.05
C SER A 420 -26.73 2.46 -3.80
N TYR A 421 -27.20 2.84 -2.60
CA TYR A 421 -26.63 2.44 -1.31
C TYR A 421 -27.69 1.90 -0.32
N ASP A 422 -28.68 1.19 -0.85
CA ASP A 422 -29.76 0.58 -0.08
C ASP A 422 -29.29 -0.54 0.87
N ASN A 423 -28.17 -1.21 0.56
CA ASN A 423 -27.56 -2.17 1.47
C ASN A 423 -27.18 -1.52 2.82
N ALA A 424 -26.66 -0.29 2.83
CA ALA A 424 -26.39 0.44 4.06
C ALA A 424 -27.66 0.79 4.84
N VAL A 425 -28.75 1.11 4.15
CA VAL A 425 -30.07 1.35 4.77
C VAL A 425 -30.58 0.09 5.47
N VAL A 426 -30.46 -1.06 4.80
CA VAL A 426 -30.88 -2.35 5.36
C VAL A 426 -30.03 -2.73 6.57
N PHE A 427 -28.70 -2.58 6.48
CA PHE A 427 -27.82 -2.88 7.60
C PHE A 427 -28.08 -1.96 8.81
N ALA A 428 -28.26 -0.65 8.59
CA ALA A 428 -28.66 0.27 9.66
C ALA A 428 -30.00 -0.13 10.30
N SER A 429 -30.94 -0.66 9.50
CA SER A 429 -32.24 -1.15 9.99
C SER A 429 -32.09 -2.43 10.83
N MET A 430 -31.12 -3.30 10.50
CA MET A 430 -30.80 -4.48 11.33
C MET A 430 -30.36 -4.03 12.73
N LEU A 431 -29.45 -3.07 12.82
CA LEU A 431 -28.97 -2.52 14.10
C LEU A 431 -30.09 -1.82 14.89
N GLN A 432 -31.03 -1.16 14.21
CA GLN A 432 -32.19 -0.51 14.85
C GLN A 432 -33.24 -1.49 15.36
N THR A 433 -33.29 -2.72 14.82
CA THR A 433 -34.33 -3.70 15.18
C THR A 433 -34.27 -4.07 16.66
N GLN A 434 -33.09 -3.96 17.30
CA GLN A 434 -32.92 -4.19 18.75
C GLN A 434 -33.69 -3.23 19.65
N ASN A 435 -34.01 -2.02 19.15
CA ASN A 435 -34.82 -1.08 19.92
C ASN A 435 -36.31 -1.49 19.98
N SER A 436 -36.72 -2.53 19.24
CA SER A 436 -38.12 -2.98 19.22
C SER A 436 -38.43 -3.90 20.40
N GLN A 437 -39.12 -3.38 21.42
CA GLN A 437 -39.55 -4.17 22.60
C GLN A 437 -40.67 -5.20 22.33
N LYS A 438 -41.20 -5.30 21.11
CA LYS A 438 -42.34 -6.17 20.76
C LYS A 438 -42.18 -6.84 19.40
N GLY A 439 -42.37 -8.16 19.37
CA GLY A 439 -42.46 -8.99 18.17
C GLY A 439 -41.29 -9.97 17.98
N ASP A 440 -41.37 -10.75 16.90
CA ASP A 440 -40.32 -11.69 16.50
C ASP A 440 -39.09 -10.94 15.94
N ILE A 441 -38.16 -10.56 16.83
CA ILE A 441 -36.91 -9.87 16.48
C ILE A 441 -36.07 -10.74 15.55
N LYS A 442 -35.91 -12.03 15.88
CA LYS A 442 -35.11 -12.98 15.10
C LYS A 442 -35.65 -13.12 13.67
N GLY A 443 -36.96 -13.31 13.50
CA GLY A 443 -37.58 -13.40 12.19
C GLY A 443 -37.41 -12.14 11.34
N LYS A 444 -37.50 -10.94 11.95
CA LYS A 444 -37.23 -9.66 11.26
C LYS A 444 -35.76 -9.54 10.84
N LEU A 445 -34.83 -9.91 11.71
CA LEU A 445 -33.39 -9.89 11.39
C LEU A 445 -33.05 -10.84 10.26
N LEU A 446 -33.64 -12.04 10.22
CA LEU A 446 -33.47 -12.98 9.10
C LEU A 446 -33.98 -12.40 7.77
N GLN A 447 -35.14 -11.74 7.77
CA GLN A 447 -35.63 -11.06 6.57
C GLN A 447 -34.69 -9.94 6.10
N LEU A 448 -34.19 -9.13 7.05
CA LEU A 448 -33.25 -8.05 6.74
C LEU A 448 -31.90 -8.57 6.26
N ARG A 449 -31.39 -9.66 6.85
CA ARG A 449 -30.17 -10.36 6.40
C ARG A 449 -30.30 -10.80 4.96
N ASN A 450 -31.36 -11.52 4.60
CA ASN A 450 -31.58 -11.99 3.24
C ASN A 450 -31.67 -10.83 2.25
N LYS A 451 -32.33 -9.73 2.64
CA LYS A 451 -32.39 -8.50 1.84
C LYS A 451 -31.01 -7.85 1.70
N PHE A 452 -30.22 -7.82 2.77
CA PHE A 452 -28.87 -7.27 2.74
C PHE A 452 -27.97 -8.09 1.81
N GLU A 453 -27.95 -9.42 1.94
CA GLU A 453 -27.16 -10.30 1.06
C GLU A 453 -27.53 -10.12 -0.43
N LEU A 454 -28.81 -9.96 -0.74
CA LEU A 454 -29.28 -9.68 -2.10
C LEU A 454 -28.75 -8.34 -2.65
N LEU A 455 -28.72 -7.31 -1.82
CA LEU A 455 -28.30 -5.95 -2.23
C LEU A 455 -26.77 -5.74 -2.15
N ASN A 456 -26.08 -6.54 -1.33
CA ASN A 456 -24.68 -6.35 -0.98
C ASN A 456 -23.74 -7.14 -1.91
N ASN A 457 -23.81 -6.86 -3.21
CA ASN A 457 -23.03 -7.54 -4.23
C ASN A 457 -22.27 -6.55 -5.13
N GLY A 458 -21.29 -7.09 -5.88
CA GLY A 458 -20.54 -6.34 -6.89
C GLY A 458 -19.92 -5.03 -6.37
N PRO A 459 -19.98 -3.94 -7.16
CA PRO A 459 -19.43 -2.63 -6.79
C PRO A 459 -20.11 -1.99 -5.57
N LYS A 460 -21.32 -2.46 -5.21
CA LYS A 460 -22.07 -1.92 -4.07
C LYS A 460 -21.69 -2.59 -2.75
N ARG A 461 -20.93 -3.70 -2.78
CA ARG A 461 -20.58 -4.48 -1.60
C ARG A 461 -19.94 -3.60 -0.52
N MET A 462 -20.37 -3.79 0.72
CA MET A 462 -19.88 -3.12 1.93
C MET A 462 -19.70 -4.15 3.05
N LEU A 463 -18.88 -3.83 4.04
CA LEU A 463 -18.69 -4.68 5.24
C LEU A 463 -18.44 -6.16 4.89
N SER A 464 -17.70 -6.41 3.81
CA SER A 464 -17.50 -7.77 3.28
C SER A 464 -16.73 -8.69 4.24
N PHE A 465 -16.03 -8.09 5.21
CA PHE A 465 -15.33 -8.74 6.30
C PHE A 465 -16.25 -9.16 7.47
N LEU A 466 -17.57 -8.94 7.40
CA LEU A 466 -18.53 -9.42 8.41
C LEU A 466 -19.23 -10.70 7.95
N LYS A 467 -19.16 -11.74 8.79
CA LYS A 467 -19.93 -12.98 8.64
C LYS A 467 -21.31 -12.79 9.26
N MET A 468 -22.35 -12.87 8.42
CA MET A 468 -23.75 -12.71 8.84
C MET A 468 -24.46 -14.07 8.88
N ASP A 469 -23.87 -15.03 9.59
CA ASP A 469 -24.44 -16.37 9.76
C ASP A 469 -25.51 -16.41 10.87
N ASP A 470 -26.07 -17.58 11.14
CA ASP A 470 -27.11 -17.74 12.16
C ASP A 470 -26.62 -17.36 13.57
N PRO A 471 -25.38 -17.71 13.99
CA PRO A 471 -24.79 -17.20 15.24
C PRO A 471 -24.77 -15.67 15.32
N PHE A 472 -24.40 -14.97 14.24
CA PHE A 472 -24.45 -13.52 14.19
C PHE A 472 -25.88 -12.99 14.45
N ILE A 473 -26.89 -13.59 13.82
CA ILE A 473 -28.29 -13.18 14.00
C ILE A 473 -28.78 -13.47 15.42
N GLU A 474 -28.35 -14.59 16.01
CA GLU A 474 -28.70 -14.94 17.39
C GLU A 474 -28.06 -14.00 18.40
N HIS A 475 -26.77 -13.69 18.24
CA HIS A 475 -26.09 -12.71 19.08
C HIS A 475 -26.76 -11.35 18.95
N LEU A 476 -27.00 -10.90 17.72
CA LEU A 476 -27.68 -9.63 17.47
C LEU A 476 -29.08 -9.61 18.08
N ALA A 477 -29.88 -10.67 17.95
CA ALA A 477 -31.24 -10.74 18.53
C ALA A 477 -31.29 -10.70 20.06
N ASN A 478 -30.18 -11.04 20.73
CA ASN A 478 -30.06 -11.09 22.18
C ASN A 478 -29.31 -9.88 22.78
N ALA A 479 -28.75 -9.00 21.94
CA ALA A 479 -28.10 -7.76 22.33
C ALA A 479 -29.14 -6.62 22.36
#